data_AF-A0A286CL99-F1
#
_entry.id   AF-A0A286CL99-F1
#
_cell.length_a   1.000
_cell.length_b   1.000
_cell.length_c   1.000
_cell.angle_alpha   90.00
_cell.angle_beta   90.00
_cell.angle_gamma   90.00
#
_symmetry.space_group_name_H-M   'P 1'
#
loop_
_entity.id
_entity.type
_entity.pdbx_description
1 polymer ?
#
loop_
_entity_poly.entity_id
_entity_poly.type
_entity_poly.pdbx_seq_one_letter_code
_entity_poly.pdbx_strand_id
1 'polypeptide(L)'
;MPRDAREASSVSEGEKVKYPFAVDGRWALRHQIPYTVEHDGRTYQVLASVFAEPSVHGRVRIGCEGRPVGEFDGLTLGDVLDITGDRWRVVGVDYRTRIVLEQVIDGCKEDTGVQPGK
;
A
#
# COMPACT_ATOMS: atom_id res chain seq x y z
N MET A 1 27.64 38.69 -13.78
CA MET A 1 28.07 37.73 -12.74
C MET A 1 28.39 38.56 -11.49
N PRO A 2 27.85 38.26 -10.30
CA PRO A 2 27.81 36.92 -9.72
C PRO A 2 26.43 36.43 -9.25
N ARG A 3 26.45 35.16 -8.83
CA ARG A 3 25.39 34.21 -8.48
C ARG A 3 24.42 34.71 -7.41
N ASP A 4 23.12 34.55 -7.67
CA ASP A 4 22.15 34.26 -6.61
C ASP A 4 21.69 32.81 -6.82
N ALA A 5 22.40 31.90 -6.13
CA ALA A 5 21.99 30.53 -5.95
C ALA A 5 20.88 30.54 -4.91
N ARG A 6 19.62 30.60 -5.35
CA ARG A 6 18.50 30.21 -4.49
C ARG A 6 18.36 28.70 -4.53
N GLU A 7 19.22 28.07 -3.73
CA GLU A 7 18.87 26.83 -3.05
C GLU A 7 17.58 27.10 -2.26
N ALA A 8 16.49 26.50 -2.71
CA ALA A 8 15.27 26.39 -1.93
C ALA A 8 14.89 24.91 -1.93
N SER A 9 15.47 24.22 -0.95
CA SER A 9 14.94 23.07 -0.24
C SER A 9 14.20 22.04 -1.08
N SER A 10 14.92 21.00 -1.49
CA SER A 10 14.39 19.64 -1.59
C SER A 10 13.74 19.27 -0.26
N VAL A 11 12.46 19.57 -0.13
CA VAL A 11 11.57 18.76 0.69
C VAL A 11 11.48 17.45 -0.06
N SER A 12 12.28 16.46 0.36
CA SER A 12 12.03 15.07 0.01
C SER A 12 10.69 14.70 0.66
N GLU A 13 9.61 15.08 -0.02
CA GLU A 13 8.26 14.61 0.23
C GLU A 13 8.38 13.09 0.17
N GLY A 14 8.36 12.46 1.34
CA GLY A 14 8.67 11.03 1.49
C GLY A 14 7.97 10.26 0.39
N GLU A 15 8.77 9.56 -0.41
CA GLU A 15 8.38 8.98 -1.70
C GLU A 15 7.07 8.19 -1.54
N LYS A 16 5.94 8.86 -1.81
CA LYS A 16 4.62 8.24 -1.67
C LYS A 16 4.59 7.10 -2.67
N VAL A 17 4.51 5.88 -2.14
CA VAL A 17 4.44 4.67 -2.94
C VAL A 17 3.29 4.82 -3.92
N LYS A 18 3.61 4.82 -5.21
CA LYS A 18 2.60 4.94 -6.26
C LYS A 18 1.98 3.57 -6.47
N TYR A 19 0.93 3.32 -5.70
CA TYR A 19 0.10 2.14 -5.91
C TYR A 19 -0.78 2.34 -7.15
N PRO A 20 -0.63 1.49 -8.19
CA PRO A 20 -1.39 1.64 -9.42
C PRO A 20 -2.88 1.46 -9.13
N PHE A 21 -3.70 2.45 -9.53
CA PHE A 21 -5.16 2.46 -9.30
C PHE A 21 -5.58 2.51 -7.82
N ALA A 22 -4.69 2.95 -6.92
CA ALA A 22 -5.12 3.42 -5.62
C ALA A 22 -5.76 4.80 -5.76
N VAL A 23 -7.04 4.92 -5.42
CA VAL A 23 -7.80 6.18 -5.49
C VAL A 23 -8.46 6.38 -4.13
N ASP A 24 -8.29 7.56 -3.54
CA ASP A 24 -8.86 7.91 -2.23
C ASP A 24 -8.45 6.92 -1.11
N GLY A 25 -7.18 6.49 -1.12
CA GLY A 25 -6.67 5.50 -0.15
C GLY A 25 -7.20 4.08 -0.36
N ARG A 26 -7.96 3.81 -1.42
CA ARG A 26 -8.48 2.47 -1.74
C ARG A 26 -7.81 1.89 -2.97
N TRP A 27 -7.40 0.64 -2.87
CA TRP A 27 -6.74 -0.09 -3.95
C TRP A 27 -7.49 -1.37 -4.31
N ALA A 28 -7.96 -1.45 -5.55
CA ALA A 28 -8.66 -2.63 -6.07
C ALA A 28 -7.69 -3.55 -6.84
N LEU A 29 -7.23 -4.61 -6.18
CA LEU A 29 -6.40 -5.66 -6.78
C LEU A 29 -7.28 -6.63 -7.57
N ARG A 30 -7.19 -6.60 -8.90
CA ARG A 30 -7.95 -7.53 -9.75
C ARG A 30 -7.43 -8.96 -9.66
N HIS A 31 -8.37 -9.90 -9.72
CA HIS A 31 -8.08 -11.33 -9.68
C HIS A 31 -7.12 -11.73 -10.82
N GLN A 32 -6.01 -12.38 -10.48
CA GLN A 32 -4.99 -12.90 -11.40
C GLN A 32 -4.26 -11.84 -12.25
N ILE A 33 -4.40 -10.54 -11.92
CA ILE A 33 -3.66 -9.47 -12.59
C ILE A 33 -2.51 -9.03 -11.69
N PRO A 34 -1.24 -9.17 -12.14
CA PRO A 34 -0.10 -8.65 -11.39
C PRO A 34 -0.04 -7.12 -11.52
N TYR A 35 0.22 -6.46 -10.40
CA TYR A 35 0.46 -5.02 -10.32
C TYR A 35 1.92 -4.77 -9.95
N THR A 36 2.53 -3.79 -10.60
CA THR A 36 3.89 -3.36 -10.31
C THR A 36 3.86 -2.12 -9.42
N VAL A 37 4.60 -2.16 -8.32
CA VAL A 37 4.72 -1.07 -7.35
C VAL A 37 6.20 -0.74 -7.20
N GLU A 38 6.56 0.54 -7.31
CA GLU A 38 7.93 1.01 -7.06
C GLU A 38 8.00 1.62 -5.66
N HIS A 39 8.93 1.14 -4.83
CA HIS A 39 9.16 1.64 -3.48
C HIS A 39 10.63 1.46 -3.11
N ASP A 40 11.27 2.50 -2.54
CA ASP A 40 12.67 2.49 -2.10
C ASP A 40 13.66 2.09 -3.22
N GLY A 41 13.38 2.55 -4.45
CA GLY A 41 14.17 2.19 -5.64
C GLY A 41 14.06 0.71 -6.06
N ARG A 42 13.15 -0.06 -5.48
CA ARG A 42 12.88 -1.47 -5.82
C ARG A 42 11.52 -1.65 -6.46
N THR A 43 11.43 -2.66 -7.31
CA THR A 43 10.20 -3.02 -7.99
C THR A 43 9.55 -4.24 -7.32
N TYR A 44 8.36 -4.01 -6.77
CA TYR A 44 7.51 -5.01 -6.17
C TYR A 44 6.41 -5.43 -7.15
N GLN A 45 6.06 -6.72 -7.13
CA GLN A 45 4.95 -7.28 -7.86
C GLN A 45 3.89 -7.80 -6.89
N VAL A 46 2.68 -7.26 -6.97
CA VAL A 46 1.55 -7.62 -6.13
C VAL A 46 0.51 -8.37 -6.96
N LEU A 47 0.17 -9.59 -6.56
CA LEU A 47 -0.78 -10.45 -7.28
C LEU A 47 -1.89 -10.92 -6.34
N ALA A 48 -3.13 -10.55 -6.66
CA ALA A 48 -4.31 -11.05 -5.97
C ALA A 48 -4.87 -12.32 -6.62
N SER A 49 -5.33 -13.24 -5.80
CA SER A 49 -6.06 -14.47 -6.18
C SER A 49 -7.29 -14.58 -5.27
N VAL A 50 -8.44 -15.01 -5.77
CA VAL A 50 -9.67 -15.11 -4.98
C VAL A 50 -10.23 -16.51 -5.18
N PHE A 51 -10.41 -17.21 -4.07
CA PHE A 51 -10.89 -18.60 -4.04
C PHE A 51 -12.30 -18.62 -3.44
N ALA A 52 -13.12 -19.62 -3.81
CA ALA A 52 -14.50 -19.77 -3.31
C ALA A 52 -14.68 -20.94 -2.31
N GLU A 53 -13.75 -21.89 -2.26
CA GLU A 53 -13.89 -23.11 -1.49
C GLU A 53 -12.78 -23.20 -0.44
N PRO A 54 -13.08 -23.51 0.84
CA PRO A 54 -14.40 -23.79 1.43
C PRO A 54 -15.26 -22.53 1.73
N SER A 55 -14.72 -21.32 1.55
CA SER A 55 -15.43 -20.04 1.65
C SER A 55 -14.74 -18.99 0.79
N VAL A 56 -15.40 -17.90 0.43
CA VAL A 56 -14.79 -16.84 -0.38
C VAL A 56 -13.67 -16.16 0.40
N HIS A 57 -12.43 -16.33 -0.06
CA HIS A 57 -11.25 -15.72 0.55
C HIS A 57 -10.27 -15.23 -0.52
N GLY A 58 -9.53 -14.19 -0.17
CA GLY A 58 -8.45 -13.65 -0.97
C GLY A 58 -7.11 -14.28 -0.62
N ARG A 59 -6.18 -14.21 -1.57
CA ARG A 59 -4.76 -14.40 -1.36
C ARG A 59 -4.03 -13.28 -2.07
N VAL A 60 -3.10 -12.64 -1.39
CA VAL A 60 -2.22 -11.61 -1.96
C VAL A 60 -0.79 -12.09 -1.87
N ARG A 61 -0.11 -12.15 -3.01
CA ARG A 61 1.31 -12.48 -3.11
C ARG A 61 2.10 -11.24 -3.47
N ILE A 62 3.23 -11.05 -2.80
CA ILE A 62 4.12 -9.92 -3.00
C ILE A 62 5.49 -10.48 -3.33
N GLY A 63 6.02 -10.11 -4.48
CA GLY A 63 7.40 -10.37 -4.88
C GLY A 63 8.18 -9.07 -5.01
N CYS A 64 9.50 -9.15 -4.92
CA CYS A 64 10.45 -8.07 -5.23
C CYS A 64 11.50 -8.65 -6.17
N GLU A 65 11.71 -8.02 -7.32
CA GLU A 65 12.75 -8.43 -8.29
C GLU A 65 12.71 -9.94 -8.63
N GLY A 66 11.51 -10.50 -8.76
CA GLY A 66 11.29 -11.93 -9.08
C GLY A 66 11.43 -12.90 -7.90
N ARG A 67 11.66 -12.40 -6.68
CA ARG A 67 11.67 -13.22 -5.45
C ARG A 67 10.39 -13.03 -4.64
N PRO A 68 9.79 -14.09 -4.08
CA PRO A 68 8.67 -13.93 -3.15
C PRO A 68 9.17 -13.26 -1.86
N VAL A 69 8.49 -12.20 -1.44
CA VAL A 69 8.81 -11.42 -0.22
C VAL A 69 7.73 -11.62 0.84
N GLY A 70 6.47 -11.72 0.43
CA GLY A 70 5.36 -11.86 1.35
C GLY A 70 4.19 -12.58 0.69
N GLU A 71 3.44 -13.32 1.50
CA GLU A 71 2.22 -13.99 1.07
C GLU A 71 1.20 -13.92 2.20
N PHE A 72 -0.01 -13.52 1.84
CA PHE A 72 -1.16 -13.49 2.71
C PHE A 72 -2.22 -14.37 2.08
N ASP A 73 -2.58 -15.46 2.75
CA ASP A 73 -3.60 -16.41 2.33
C ASP A 73 -4.81 -16.36 3.27
N GLY A 74 -5.97 -16.81 2.81
CA GLY A 74 -7.18 -16.82 3.63
C GLY A 74 -7.72 -15.44 3.99
N LEU A 75 -7.42 -14.40 3.21
CA LEU A 75 -7.83 -13.03 3.48
C LEU A 75 -9.35 -12.87 3.43
N THR A 76 -9.93 -12.36 4.50
CA THR A 76 -11.35 -12.05 4.62
C THR A 76 -11.59 -10.58 4.91
N LEU A 77 -12.86 -10.16 4.95
CA LEU A 77 -13.21 -8.77 5.27
C LEU A 77 -12.70 -8.40 6.66
N GLY A 78 -11.95 -7.30 6.74
CA GLY A 78 -11.39 -6.77 7.97
C GLY A 78 -9.95 -7.16 8.23
N ASP A 79 -9.39 -8.17 7.53
CA ASP A 79 -7.98 -8.55 7.64
C ASP A 79 -7.06 -7.40 7.27
N VAL A 80 -5.89 -7.35 7.90
CA VAL A 80 -4.86 -6.35 7.64
C VAL A 80 -3.62 -7.04 7.10
N LEU A 81 -3.08 -6.51 6.00
CA LEU A 81 -1.86 -6.97 5.36
C LEU A 81 -0.87 -5.82 5.23
N ASP A 82 0.42 -6.16 5.29
CA ASP A 82 1.51 -5.22 5.04
C ASP A 82 1.95 -5.38 3.58
N ILE A 83 1.87 -4.30 2.81
CA ILE A 83 2.39 -4.24 1.44
C ILE A 83 3.43 -3.15 1.41
N THR A 84 4.69 -3.56 1.21
CA THR A 84 5.85 -2.66 1.12
C THR A 84 6.00 -1.70 2.33
N GLY A 85 5.57 -2.13 3.53
CA GLY A 85 5.61 -1.30 4.74
C GLY A 85 4.36 -0.46 4.99
N ASP A 86 3.43 -0.38 4.03
CA ASP A 86 2.12 0.23 4.23
C ASP A 86 1.12 -0.82 4.70
N ARG A 87 0.30 -0.44 5.70
CA ARG A 87 -0.79 -1.28 6.18
C ARG A 87 -2.03 -1.09 5.32
N TRP A 88 -2.60 -2.20 4.88
CA TRP A 88 -3.81 -2.24 4.08
C TRP A 88 -4.83 -3.13 4.75
N ARG A 89 -6.08 -2.66 4.84
CA ARG A 89 -7.21 -3.43 5.36
C ARG A 89 -8.06 -3.94 4.21
N VAL A 90 -8.42 -5.22 4.24
CA VAL A 90 -9.36 -5.81 3.28
C VAL A 90 -10.76 -5.30 3.58
N VAL A 91 -11.33 -4.52 2.66
CA VAL A 91 -12.69 -3.98 2.77
C VAL A 91 -13.66 -4.60 1.76
N GLY A 92 -13.14 -5.43 0.83
CA GLY A 92 -13.94 -6.15 -0.15
C GLY A 92 -13.22 -7.38 -0.67
N VAL A 93 -13.94 -8.51 -0.82
CA VAL A 93 -13.47 -9.70 -1.53
C VAL A 93 -14.57 -10.15 -2.49
N ASP A 94 -14.40 -9.85 -3.77
CA ASP A 94 -15.34 -10.22 -4.84
C ASP A 94 -14.82 -11.46 -5.57
N TYR A 95 -15.56 -12.57 -5.51
CA TYR A 95 -15.16 -13.84 -6.15
C TYR A 95 -14.79 -13.65 -7.63
N ARG A 96 -13.61 -14.18 -8.02
CA ARG A 96 -12.98 -14.09 -9.36
C ARG A 96 -12.88 -12.68 -9.96
N THR A 97 -13.12 -11.65 -9.16
CA THR A 97 -13.21 -10.27 -9.66
C THR A 97 -12.07 -9.44 -9.09
N ARG A 98 -12.04 -9.22 -7.77
CA ARG A 98 -11.04 -8.36 -7.12
C ARG A 98 -11.02 -8.50 -5.60
N ILE A 99 -9.94 -8.02 -5.01
CA ILE A 99 -9.82 -7.73 -3.58
C ILE A 99 -9.71 -6.20 -3.45
N VAL A 100 -10.54 -5.59 -2.61
CA VAL A 100 -10.50 -4.15 -2.34
C VAL A 100 -9.80 -3.94 -1.00
N LEU A 101 -8.74 -3.16 -1.05
CA LEU A 101 -7.94 -2.76 0.09
C LEU A 101 -8.17 -1.29 0.40
N GLU A 102 -8.13 -0.92 1.67
CA GLU A 102 -8.16 0.45 2.16
C GLU A 102 -6.90 0.69 2.99
N GLN A 103 -6.15 1.75 2.68
CA GLN A 103 -4.92 2.09 3.38
C GLN A 103 -5.27 2.45 4.82
N VAL A 104 -4.69 1.72 5.77
CA VAL A 104 -4.80 2.04 7.19
C VAL A 104 -3.76 3.10 7.45
N ILE A 105 -4.19 4.36 7.37
CA ILE A 105 -3.41 5.47 7.92
C ILE A 105 -3.50 5.30 9.44
N ASP A 106 -2.52 4.59 10.02
CA ASP A 106 -2.27 4.64 11.44
C ASP A 106 -2.00 6.11 11.71
N GLY A 107 -3.01 6.80 12.25
CA GLY A 107 -2.94 8.23 12.45
C GLY A 107 -1.64 8.50 13.16
N CYS A 108 -0.74 9.24 12.47
CA CYS A 108 0.26 10.00 13.15
C CYS A 108 -0.54 10.79 14.18
N LYS A 109 -0.48 10.33 15.42
CA LYS A 109 -0.83 11.14 16.57
C LYS A 109 0.29 12.17 16.55
N GLU A 110 0.12 13.20 15.72
CA GLU A 110 0.80 14.46 15.91
C GLU A 110 0.44 14.85 17.33
N ASP A 111 1.40 14.61 18.22
CA ASP A 111 1.53 15.29 19.49
C ASP A 111 1.38 16.77 19.16
N THR A 112 0.16 17.28 19.29
CA THR A 112 -0.07 18.71 19.22
C THR A 112 0.58 19.23 20.49
N GLY A 113 1.83 19.66 20.30
CA GLY A 113 2.76 19.96 21.35
C GLY A 113 2.15 20.82 22.43
N VAL A 114 2.59 20.54 23.64
CA VAL A 114 2.45 21.40 24.81
C VAL A 114 2.61 22.88 24.40
N GLN A 115 1.60 23.71 24.65
CA GLN A 115 1.81 25.14 24.74
C GLN A 115 2.15 25.47 26.20
N PRO A 116 3.40 25.85 26.51
CA PRO A 116 3.67 26.60 27.74
C PRO A 116 3.38 28.08 27.48
N GLY A 117 2.50 28.67 28.30
CA GLY A 117 2.25 30.11 28.37
C GLY A 117 0.83 30.36 28.85
N LYS A 118 0.57 30.92 30.02
CA LYS A 118 1.33 31.88 30.82
C LYS A 118 0.89 31.79 32.28
#